data_AF-H7EJN5-F1
#
_entry.id   AF-H7EJN5-F1
#
_cell.length_a   1.000
_cell.length_b   1.000
_cell.length_c   1.000
_cell.angle_alpha   90.00
_cell.angle_beta   90.00
_cell.angle_gamma   90.00
#
_symmetry.space_group_name_H-M   'P 1'
#
loop_
_entity.id
_entity.type
_entity.pdbx_description
1 polymer ?
#
loop_
_entity_poly.entity_id
_entity_poly.type
_entity_poly.pdbx_seq_one_letter_code
_entity_poly.pdbx_strand_id
1 'polypeptide(L)' 'MTGVFTVRPSEITDDFVNMLKTFFKDRELVISTKDDDETDYLLSSKANKAALLQSIEDINRHSDLVSFKEADL' A
#
# COMPACT_ATOMS: atom_id res chain seq x y z
N MET A 1 -17.02 -13.32 -6.66
CA MET A 1 -16.15 -12.49 -7.50
C MET A 1 -16.15 -11.10 -6.90
N THR A 2 -14.99 -10.62 -6.47
CA THR A 2 -14.83 -9.33 -5.76
C THR A 2 -14.18 -8.35 -6.73
N GLY A 3 -14.79 -7.18 -6.91
CA GLY A 3 -14.21 -6.07 -7.65
C GLY A 3 -13.75 -5.00 -6.68
N VAL A 4 -12.51 -4.55 -6.79
CA VAL A 4 -11.94 -3.47 -5.97
C VAL A 4 -11.69 -2.28 -6.89
N PHE A 5 -12.20 -1.11 -6.49
CA PHE A 5 -12.00 0.15 -7.21
C PHE A 5 -11.25 1.11 -6.30
N THR A 6 -10.14 1.66 -6.79
CA THR A 6 -9.41 2.75 -6.12
C THR A 6 -9.85 4.07 -6.74
N VAL A 7 -10.43 4.95 -5.94
CA VAL A 7 -10.92 6.27 -6.36
C VAL A 7 -10.45 7.33 -5.37
N ARG A 8 -10.21 8.55 -5.85
CA ARG A 8 -9.97 9.70 -4.97
C ARG A 8 -11.27 10.16 -4.33
N PRO A 9 -11.25 10.77 -3.13
CA PRO A 9 -12.46 11.29 -2.50
C PRO A 9 -13.26 12.25 -3.38
N SER A 10 -12.57 13.07 -4.18
CA SER A 10 -13.20 14.01 -5.12
C SER A 10 -13.93 13.34 -6.29
N GLU A 11 -13.68 12.06 -6.55
CA GLU A 11 -14.34 11.29 -7.61
C GLU A 11 -15.60 10.58 -7.09
N ILE A 12 -15.84 10.58 -5.77
CA ILE A 12 -17.06 10.04 -5.15
C ILE A 12 -18.17 11.11 -5.26
N THR A 13 -18.75 11.20 -6.45
CA THR A 13 -19.87 12.10 -6.75
C THR A 13 -21.22 11.41 -6.52
N ASP A 14 -22.30 12.20 -6.48
CA ASP A 14 -23.67 11.66 -6.40
C ASP A 14 -23.98 10.72 -7.59
N ASP A 15 -23.50 11.07 -8.78
CA ASP A 15 -23.66 10.23 -9.98
C ASP A 15 -22.93 8.89 -9.83
N PHE A 16 -21.72 8.90 -9.27
CA PHE A 16 -20.97 7.67 -8.98
C PHE A 16 -21.71 6.78 -7.98
N VAL A 17 -22.26 7.36 -6.91
CA VAL A 17 -23.07 6.62 -5.92
C VAL A 17 -24.34 6.05 -6.54
N ASN A 18 -25.01 6.80 -7.41
CA ASN A 18 -26.22 6.34 -8.12
C ASN A 18 -25.91 5.20 -9.10
N MET A 19 -24.76 5.26 -9.77
CA MET A 19 -24.26 4.17 -10.59
C MET A 19 -24.05 2.90 -9.75
N LEU A 20 -23.36 2.99 -8.60
CA LEU A 20 -23.15 1.83 -7.71
C LEU A 20 -24.47 1.19 -7.25
N LYS A 21 -25.45 2.01 -6.84
CA LYS A 21 -26.79 1.54 -6.45
C LYS A 21 -27.50 0.77 -7.58
N THR A 22 -27.29 1.20 -8.82
CA THR A 22 -27.90 0.57 -10.01
C THR A 22 -27.23 -0.75 -10.35
N PHE A 23 -25.88 -0.78 -10.37
CA PHE A 23 -25.11 -1.96 -10.75
C PHE A 23 -25.12 -3.07 -9.70
N PHE A 24 -25.21 -2.72 -8.42
CA PHE A 24 -25.08 -3.65 -7.30
C PHE A 24 -26.36 -3.77 -6.46
N LYS A 25 -27.53 -3.47 -7.04
CA LYS A 25 -28.83 -3.38 -6.35
C LYS A 25 -29.16 -4.54 -5.39
N ASP A 26 -28.74 -5.76 -5.73
CA ASP A 26 -29.03 -6.97 -4.96
C ASP A 26 -27.80 -7.51 -4.21
N ARG A 27 -26.78 -6.68 -3.98
CA ARG A 27 -25.52 -7.06 -3.34
C ARG A 27 -25.14 -6.09 -2.23
N GLU A 28 -24.45 -6.61 -1.22
CA GLU A 28 -23.86 -5.79 -0.16
C GLU A 28 -22.64 -5.02 -0.69
N LEU A 29 -22.64 -3.71 -0.46
CA LEU A 29 -21.56 -2.80 -0.84
C LEU A 29 -20.68 -2.53 0.39
N VAL A 30 -19.39 -2.83 0.29
CA VAL A 30 -18.39 -2.52 1.33
C VAL A 30 -17.49 -1.40 0.81
N ILE A 31 -17.44 -0.28 1.54
CA ILE A 31 -16.55 0.84 1.27
C ILE A 31 -15.52 0.88 2.40
N SER A 32 -14.24 0.77 2.05
CA SER A 32 -13.13 0.84 3.00
C SER A 32 -12.15 1.92 2.57
N THR A 33 -11.70 2.73 3.52
CA THR A 33 -10.52 3.57 3.31
C THR A 33 -9.29 2.69 3.44
N LYS A 34 -8.41 2.74 2.43
CA LYS A 34 -7.08 2.17 2.54
C LYS A 34 -6.17 3.31 2.99
N ASP A 35 -5.69 3.24 4.22
CA ASP A 35 -4.46 3.94 4.54
C ASP A 35 -3.39 3.25 3.70
N ASP A 36 -2.64 4.01 2.89
CA ASP A 36 -1.49 3.46 2.18
C ASP A 36 -0.41 3.17 3.23
N ASP A 37 -0.59 2.06 3.94
CA ASP A 37 0.44 1.51 4.80
C ASP A 37 1.45 0.81 3.90
N GLU A 38 2.39 1.59 3.36
CA GLU A 38 3.55 1.08 2.63
C GLU A 38 4.30 0.02 3.45
N THR A 39 4.17 0.05 4.79
CA THR A 39 4.71 -0.98 5.68
C THR A 39 4.09 -2.35 5.40
N ASP A 40 2.78 -2.45 5.22
CA ASP A 40 2.12 -3.73 4.91
C ASP A 40 2.56 -4.27 3.54
N TYR A 41 2.76 -3.39 2.57
CA TYR A 41 3.32 -3.76 1.27
C TYR A 41 4.78 -4.23 1.39
N LEU A 42 5.63 -3.47 2.11
CA LEU A 42 7.02 -3.83 2.36
C LEU A 42 7.15 -5.13 3.18
N LEU A 43 6.21 -5.40 4.08
CA LEU A 43 6.21 -6.61 4.90
C LEU A 43 5.42 -7.77 4.27
N SER A 44 4.83 -7.57 3.08
CA SER A 44 3.91 -8.52 2.45
C SER A 44 4.54 -9.88 2.10
N SER A 45 5.85 -9.94 1.86
CA SER A 45 6.57 -11.20 1.63
C SER A 45 7.54 -11.52 2.76
N LYS A 46 7.61 -12.81 3.13
CA LYS A 46 8.56 -13.29 4.16
C LYS A 46 10.01 -12.94 3.82
N ALA A 47 10.36 -12.98 2.53
CA ALA A 47 11.70 -12.64 2.04
C ALA A 47 11.99 -11.13 2.20
N ASN A 48 11.07 -10.27 1.76
CA ASN A 48 11.27 -8.82 1.86
C ASN A 48 11.30 -8.36 3.33
N LYS A 49 10.43 -8.93 4.17
CA LYS A 49 10.44 -8.69 5.63
C LYS A 49 11.78 -9.10 6.26
N ALA A 50 12.32 -10.27 5.92
CA ALA A 50 13.61 -10.73 6.47
C ALA A 50 14.77 -9.82 6.03
N ALA A 51 14.81 -9.42 4.76
CA ALA A 51 15.82 -8.51 4.24
C ALA A 51 15.77 -7.13 4.93
N LEU A 52 14.57 -6.55 5.09
CA LEU A 52 14.40 -5.25 5.75
C LEU A 52 14.83 -5.30 7.22
N LEU A 53 14.45 -6.35 7.96
CA LEU A 53 14.87 -6.52 9.35
C LEU A 53 16.38 -6.69 9.48
N GLN A 54 17.01 -7.44 8.58
CA GLN A 54 18.46 -7.59 8.54
C GLN A 54 19.15 -6.25 8.28
N SER A 55 18.70 -5.47 7.28
CA SER A 55 19.26 -4.16 6.98
C SER A 55 19.16 -3.18 8.16
N ILE A 56 18.06 -3.22 8.93
CA ILE A 56 17.92 -2.42 10.16
C ILE A 56 18.95 -2.87 11.23
N GLU A 57 19.17 -4.17 11.37
CA GLU A 57 20.17 -4.73 12.29
C GLU A 57 21.60 -4.34 11.90
N ASP A 58 21.92 -4.38 10.60
CA ASP A 58 23.21 -4.01 10.05
C ASP A 58 23.53 -2.53 10.31
N ILE A 59 22.54 -1.64 10.09
CA ILE A 59 22.64 -0.21 10.41
C ILE A 59 22.89 0.00 11.91
N ASN A 60 22.09 -0.64 12.78
CA ASN A 60 22.23 -0.48 14.23
C ASN A 60 23.60 -0.96 14.73
N ARG A 61 24.14 -2.01 14.11
CA ARG A 61 25.47 -2.57 14.44
C ARG A 61 26.62 -1.85 13.74
N HIS A 62 26.34 -0.91 12.84
CA HIS A 62 27.35 -0.30 11.97
C HIS A 62 28.17 -1.34 11.19
N SER A 63 27.53 -2.45 10.79
CA SER A 63 28.12 -3.51 9.98
C SER A 63 27.60 -3.46 8.55
N ASP A 64 28.40 -3.89 7.59
CA ASP A 64 28.02 -4.02 6.17
C ASP A 64 27.44 -2.74 5.53
N LEU A 65 27.87 -1.57 6.03
CA LEU A 65 27.48 -0.27 5.49
C LEU A 65 28.43 0.21 4.40
N VAL A 66 27.87 0.64 3.26
CA VAL A 66 28.59 1.33 2.21
C VAL A 66 28.29 2.82 2.31
N SER A 67 29.34 3.63 2.42
CA SER A 67 29.23 5.09 2.36
C SER A 67 29.66 5.59 0.99
N PHE A 68 28.81 6.37 0.34
CA PHE A 68 29.12 7.09 -0.88
C PHE A 68 28.66 8.54 -0.72
N LYS A 69 29.33 9.47 -1.40
CA LYS A 69 28.85 10.85 -1.51
C LYS A 69 27.95 10.93 -2.74
N GLU A 70 27.04 11.90 -2.76
CA GLU A 70 26.17 12.13 -3.92
C GLU A 70 26.95 12.38 -5.22
N ALA A 71 28.18 12.90 -5.12
CA ALA A 71 29.10 13.08 -6.25
C ALA A 71 29.74 11.78 -6.77
N ASP A 72 29.55 10.65 -6.09
CA ASP A 72 30.07 9.32 -6.45
C ASP A 72 29.01 8.45 -7.18
N LEU A 73 27.77 8.95 -7.31
CA LEU A 73 26.67 8.34 -8.07
C LEU A 73 26.62 8.83 -9.53
#